data_AF-A0A957BWV0-F1
#
_entry.id   AF-A0A957BWV0-F1
#
_cell.length_a   1.000
_cell.length_b   1.000
_cell.length_c   1.000
_cell.angle_alpha   90.00
_cell.angle_beta   90.00
_cell.angle_gamma   90.00
#
_symmetry.space_group_name_H-M   'P 1'
#
loop_
_entity.id
_entity.type
_entity.pdbx_description
1 polymer ?
#
loop_
_entity_poly.entity_id
_entity_poly.type
_entity_poly.pdbx_seq_one_letter_code
_entity_poly.pdbx_strand_id
1 'polypeptide(L)'
;ETERNLRKKASDKLAAYQSLITSTAFTIVPDPSKEQVVAALAYTAFKDAPIIAAAIAAEADYVATYDRKDLLDKPEVARNSRLKIVTPDVVVAAVVAEDEDTEE
;
A
#
# COMPACT_ATOMS: atom_id res chain seq x y z
N GLU A 1 2.04 -11.03 2.28
CA GLU A 1 0.70 -11.46 2.77
C GLU A 1 -0.18 -12.08 1.69
N THR A 2 -0.35 -11.41 0.55
CA THR A 2 -1.26 -11.79 -0.54
C THR A 2 -1.13 -13.25 -0.97
N GLU A 3 0.10 -13.72 -1.21
CA GLU A 3 0.37 -15.08 -1.64
C GLU A 3 -0.15 -16.16 -0.65
N ARG A 4 0.07 -15.94 0.65
CA ARG A 4 -0.44 -16.82 1.73
C ARG A 4 -1.96 -16.86 1.71
N ASN A 5 -2.61 -15.70 1.55
CA ASN A 5 -4.07 -15.61 1.49
C ASN A 5 -4.63 -16.30 0.24
N LEU A 6 -3.98 -16.14 -0.92
CA LEU A 6 -4.35 -16.83 -2.16
C LEU A 6 -4.20 -18.34 -2.03
N ARG A 7 -3.06 -18.85 -1.55
CA ARG A 7 -2.86 -20.29 -1.30
C ARG A 7 -3.97 -20.90 -0.45
N LYS A 8 -4.49 -20.17 0.54
CA LYS A 8 -5.53 -20.63 1.45
C LYS A 8 -6.95 -20.53 0.89
N LYS A 9 -7.27 -19.46 0.16
CA LYS A 9 -8.66 -19.11 -0.20
C LYS A 9 -8.98 -19.23 -1.69
N ALA A 10 -7.98 -19.18 -2.55
CA ALA A 10 -8.11 -19.12 -4.00
C ALA A 10 -6.82 -19.63 -4.67
N SER A 11 -6.45 -20.89 -4.38
CA SER A 11 -5.19 -21.47 -4.81
C SER A 11 -5.05 -21.54 -6.33
N ASP A 12 -6.17 -21.60 -7.06
CA ASP A 12 -6.25 -21.54 -8.52
C ASP A 12 -5.82 -20.17 -9.09
N LYS A 13 -5.82 -19.10 -8.28
CA LYS A 13 -5.38 -17.76 -8.67
C LYS A 13 -3.90 -17.49 -8.38
N LEU A 14 -3.21 -18.41 -7.71
CA LEU A 14 -1.81 -18.21 -7.32
C LEU A 14 -0.88 -18.01 -8.53
N ALA A 15 -1.06 -18.80 -9.59
CA ALA A 15 -0.26 -18.70 -10.80
C ALA A 15 -0.45 -17.35 -11.48
N ALA A 16 -1.69 -16.87 -11.60
CA ALA A 16 -1.99 -15.57 -12.19
C ALA A 16 -1.37 -14.41 -11.38
N TYR A 17 -1.42 -14.49 -10.05
CA TYR A 17 -0.75 -13.52 -9.18
C TYR A 17 0.78 -13.53 -9.39
N GLN A 18 1.40 -14.70 -9.45
CA GLN A 18 2.84 -14.81 -9.70
C GLN A 18 3.21 -14.23 -11.06
N SER A 19 2.44 -14.52 -12.11
CA SER A 19 2.63 -13.92 -13.43
C SER A 19 2.56 -12.40 -13.36
N LEU A 20 1.54 -11.82 -12.72
CA LEU A 20 1.38 -10.38 -12.54
C LEU A 20 2.60 -9.75 -11.86
N ILE A 21 3.10 -10.34 -10.77
CA ILE A 21 4.27 -9.83 -10.06
C ILE A 21 5.52 -9.89 -10.95
N THR A 22 5.70 -10.97 -11.71
CA THR A 22 6.87 -11.14 -12.59
C THR A 22 6.82 -10.30 -13.87
N SER A 23 5.63 -9.96 -14.37
CA SER A 23 5.44 -9.24 -15.63
C SER A 23 5.32 -7.72 -15.45
N THR A 24 5.17 -7.24 -14.22
CA THR A 24 5.01 -5.82 -13.90
C THR A 24 6.31 -5.28 -13.30
N ALA A 25 6.67 -4.06 -13.65
CA ALA A 25 7.86 -3.39 -13.12
C ALA A 25 7.65 -2.86 -11.69
N PHE A 26 7.37 -3.75 -10.74
CA PHE A 26 7.25 -3.38 -9.34
C PHE A 26 8.61 -3.09 -8.70
N THR A 27 8.71 -1.99 -7.99
CA THR A 27 9.79 -1.78 -7.01
C THR A 27 9.44 -2.53 -5.73
N ILE A 28 10.12 -3.64 -5.46
CA ILE A 28 9.95 -4.38 -4.21
C ILE A 28 10.89 -3.78 -3.16
N VAL A 29 10.31 -3.11 -2.18
CA VAL A 29 11.06 -2.54 -1.05
C VAL A 29 11.34 -3.60 0.02
N PRO A 30 12.47 -3.51 0.73
CA PRO A 30 12.76 -4.43 1.83
C PRO A 30 11.76 -4.24 2.99
N ASP A 31 11.63 -5.26 3.83
CA ASP A 31 10.83 -5.16 5.05
C ASP A 31 11.36 -4.01 5.94
N PRO A 32 10.46 -3.24 6.58
CA PRO A 32 10.87 -2.18 7.48
C PRO A 32 11.57 -2.74 8.73
N SER A 33 12.46 -1.95 9.31
CA SER A 33 13.12 -2.27 10.57
C SER A 33 12.09 -2.34 11.72
N LYS A 34 12.44 -3.04 12.80
CA LYS A 34 11.57 -3.12 13.98
C LYS A 34 11.28 -1.73 14.56
N GLU A 35 12.27 -0.84 14.54
CA GLU A 35 12.16 0.52 15.03
C GLU A 35 11.17 1.33 14.18
N GLN A 36 11.21 1.17 12.85
CA GLN A 36 10.25 1.80 11.94
C GLN A 36 8.82 1.29 12.18
N VAL A 37 8.65 -0.02 12.39
CA VAL A 37 7.34 -0.60 12.73
C VAL A 37 6.85 -0.07 14.07
N VAL A 38 7.71 0.00 15.09
CA VAL A 38 7.36 0.53 16.42
C VAL A 38 6.96 2.01 16.34
N ALA A 39 7.64 2.81 15.52
CA ALA A 39 7.24 4.20 15.29
C ALA A 39 5.84 4.31 14.66
N ALA A 40 5.51 3.45 13.69
CA ALA A 40 4.19 3.43 13.08
C ALA A 40 3.08 2.98 14.05
N LEU A 41 3.37 2.05 14.97
CA LEU A 41 2.42 1.58 15.99
C LEU A 41 1.85 2.69 16.88
N ALA A 42 2.53 3.85 16.98
CA ALA A 42 2.04 4.98 17.75
C ALA A 42 0.73 5.57 17.22
N TYR A 43 0.39 5.32 15.95
CA TYR A 43 -0.77 5.93 15.30
C TYR A 43 -1.51 4.99 14.32
N THR A 44 -1.12 3.72 14.21
CA THR A 44 -1.81 2.74 13.34
C THR A 44 -2.01 1.39 14.03
N ALA A 45 -2.91 0.57 13.50
CA ALA A 45 -3.18 -0.76 14.04
C ALA A 45 -1.98 -1.69 13.88
N PHE A 46 -1.83 -2.65 14.81
CA PHE A 46 -0.69 -3.56 14.85
C PHE A 46 -0.47 -4.33 13.55
N LYS A 47 -1.56 -4.73 12.89
CA LYS A 47 -1.50 -5.49 11.64
C LYS A 47 -1.01 -4.64 10.45
N ASP A 48 -1.27 -3.34 10.47
CA ASP A 48 -0.97 -2.43 9.34
C ASP A 48 0.31 -1.62 9.55
N ALA A 49 0.88 -1.62 10.77
CA ALA A 49 2.11 -0.90 11.09
C ALA A 49 3.29 -1.24 10.16
N PRO A 50 3.55 -2.50 9.79
CA PRO A 50 4.58 -2.81 8.81
C PRO A 50 4.32 -2.22 7.42
N ILE A 51 3.05 -2.15 6.99
CA ILE A 51 2.67 -1.60 5.69
C ILE A 51 2.93 -0.09 5.67
N ILE A 52 2.48 0.62 6.70
CA ILE A 52 2.67 2.07 6.82
C ILE A 52 4.16 2.41 6.97
N ALA A 53 4.91 1.66 7.78
CA ALA A 53 6.35 1.86 7.92
C ALA A 53 7.11 1.66 6.60
N ALA A 54 6.76 0.63 5.83
CA ALA A 54 7.34 0.38 4.52
C ALA A 54 7.01 1.50 3.52
N ALA A 55 5.75 1.97 3.50
CA ALA A 55 5.33 3.06 2.62
C ALA A 55 6.07 4.39 2.92
N ILE A 56 6.27 4.70 4.20
CA ILE A 56 7.08 5.87 4.60
C ILE A 56 8.53 5.71 4.15
N ALA A 57 9.13 4.53 4.38
CA ALA A 57 10.51 4.26 4.00
C ALA A 57 10.73 4.26 2.47
N ALA A 58 9.69 3.91 1.71
CA ALA A 58 9.66 3.96 0.26
C ALA A 58 9.35 5.35 -0.30
N GLU A 59 9.10 6.35 0.56
CA GLU A 59 8.68 7.70 0.18
C GLU A 59 7.44 7.70 -0.72
N ALA A 60 6.50 6.77 -0.47
CA ALA A 60 5.29 6.66 -1.27
C ALA A 60 4.37 7.87 -1.07
N ASP A 61 3.77 8.36 -2.15
CA ASP A 61 2.75 9.42 -2.07
C ASP A 61 1.42 8.90 -1.53
N TYR A 62 1.04 7.68 -1.94
CA TYR A 62 -0.26 7.08 -1.70
C TYR A 62 -0.15 5.71 -1.02
N VAL A 63 -1.10 5.43 -0.14
CA VAL A 63 -1.45 4.06 0.27
C VAL A 63 -2.86 3.78 -0.21
N ALA A 64 -2.96 2.96 -1.26
CA ALA A 64 -4.23 2.52 -1.82
C ALA A 64 -4.80 1.35 -1.00
N THR A 65 -5.99 1.51 -0.42
CA THR A 65 -6.61 0.48 0.42
C THR A 65 -8.14 0.54 0.40
N TYR A 66 -8.77 -0.58 0.76
CA TYR A 66 -10.20 -0.64 1.08
C TYR A 66 -10.47 -0.85 2.58
N ASP A 67 -9.42 -0.86 3.42
CA ASP A 67 -9.59 -0.94 4.87
C ASP A 67 -10.09 0.40 5.42
N ARG A 68 -11.41 0.50 5.57
CA ARG A 68 -12.03 1.70 6.12
C ARG A 68 -11.75 1.86 7.60
N LYS A 69 -11.91 0.78 8.35
CA LYS A 69 -11.94 0.81 9.81
C LYS A 69 -10.58 1.21 10.41
N ASP A 70 -9.51 0.63 9.89
CA ASP A 70 -8.18 0.74 10.50
C ASP A 70 -7.28 1.76 9.77
N LEU A 71 -7.65 2.20 8.55
CA LEU A 71 -6.86 3.15 7.76
C LEU A 71 -7.67 4.36 7.23
N LEU A 72 -8.67 4.17 6.36
CA LEU A 72 -9.32 5.34 5.70
C LEU A 72 -10.09 6.24 6.68
N ASP A 73 -10.81 5.65 7.63
CA ASP A 73 -11.59 6.40 8.64
C ASP A 73 -10.72 6.83 9.83
N LYS A 74 -9.39 6.71 9.72
CA LYS A 74 -8.39 7.01 10.73
C LYS A 74 -7.47 8.14 10.27
N PRO A 75 -7.94 9.41 10.30
CA PRO A 75 -7.18 10.54 9.78
C PRO A 75 -5.83 10.74 10.50
N GLU A 76 -5.68 10.23 11.72
CA GLU A 76 -4.40 10.20 12.42
C GLU A 76 -3.32 9.41 11.69
N VAL A 77 -3.65 8.35 10.94
CA VAL A 77 -2.65 7.57 10.22
C VAL A 77 -2.07 8.41 9.09
N ALA A 78 -2.92 9.00 8.25
CA ALA A 78 -2.51 9.88 7.17
C ALA A 78 -1.74 11.10 7.68
N ARG A 79 -2.24 11.75 8.74
CA ARG A 79 -1.59 12.95 9.31
C ARG A 79 -0.20 12.68 9.87
N ASN A 80 -0.01 11.58 10.60
CA ASN A 80 1.28 11.27 11.23
C ASN A 80 2.28 10.64 10.25
N SER A 81 1.80 9.88 9.26
CA SER A 81 2.66 9.27 8.23
C SER A 81 2.99 10.22 7.08
N ARG A 82 2.19 11.29 6.89
CA ARG A 82 2.19 12.17 5.71
C ARG A 82 1.82 11.47 4.39
N LEU A 83 1.29 10.25 4.45
CA LEU A 83 0.81 9.50 3.30
C LEU A 83 -0.62 9.91 2.95
N LYS A 84 -0.95 9.91 1.66
CA LYS A 84 -2.35 10.00 1.20
C LYS A 84 -2.97 8.61 1.23
N ILE A 85 -3.77 8.33 2.26
CA ILE A 85 -4.49 7.06 2.39
C ILE A 85 -5.82 7.18 1.67
N VAL A 86 -5.96 6.47 0.55
CA VAL A 86 -7.09 6.62 -0.37
C VAL A 86 -7.53 5.27 -0.92
N THR A 87 -8.68 5.24 -1.58
CA THR A 87 -9.10 4.08 -2.37
C THR A 87 -8.36 4.04 -3.72
N PRO A 88 -8.18 2.86 -4.34
CA PRO A 88 -7.42 2.73 -5.59
C PRO A 88 -7.92 3.60 -6.74
N ASP A 89 -9.23 3.86 -6.84
CA ASP A 89 -9.83 4.72 -7.86
C ASP A 89 -9.27 6.15 -7.85
N VAL A 90 -8.96 6.69 -6.66
CA VAL A 90 -8.34 8.01 -6.53
C VAL A 90 -6.93 8.02 -7.11
N VAL A 91 -6.17 6.94 -6.93
CA VAL A 91 -4.81 6.83 -7.47
C VAL A 91 -4.85 6.72 -9.00
N VAL A 92 -5.77 5.91 -9.54
CA VAL A 92 -5.95 5.79 -10.99
C VAL A 92 -6.34 7.13 -11.60
N ALA A 93 -7.28 7.85 -11.00
CA ALA A 93 -7.68 9.17 -11.47
C ALA A 93 -6.53 10.18 -11.45
N ALA A 94 -5.67 10.15 -10.41
CA ALA A 94 -4.51 11.02 -10.31
C ALA A 94 -3.48 10.75 -11.42
N VAL A 95 -3.16 9.48 -11.69
CA VAL A 95 -2.20 9.09 -12.74
C VAL A 95 -2.71 9.48 -14.13
N VAL A 96 -4.01 9.26 -14.41
CA VAL A 96 -4.59 9.63 -15.71
C VAL A 96 -4.52 11.14 -15.94
N ALA A 97 -4.77 11.95 -14.91
CA ALA A 97 -4.68 13.41 -15.01
C ALA A 97 -3.23 13.88 -15.25
N GLU A 98 -2.24 13.25 -14.61
CA GLU A 98 -0.82 13.57 -14.82
C GLU A 98 -0.37 13.25 -16.26
N ASP A 99 -0.85 12.15 -16.85
CA ASP A 99 -0.54 11.79 -18.23
C ASP A 99 -1.13 12.81 -19.24
N GLU A 100 -2.34 13.33 -18.98
CA GLU A 100 -2.99 14.34 -19.84
C GLU A 100 -2.26 15.70 -19.83
N ASP A 101 -1.73 16.12 -18.67
CA ASP A 101 -0.98 17.38 -18.53
C ASP A 101 0.42 17.32 -19.19
N THR A 102 0.91 16.14 -19.56
CA THR A 102 2.24 15.95 -20.17
C THR A 102 2.20 16.01 -21.71
N GLU A 103 1.01 16.09 -22.31
CA GLU A 103 0.81 16.14 -23.77
C GLU A 103 0.59 17.57 -24.34
N GLU A 104 0.60 18.63 -23.50
CA GLU A 104 0.56 20.06 -23.91
C GLU A 104 1.95 20.73 -23.99
#